data_AF-A0A9W3F7B7-F1
#
_entry.id   AF-A0A9W3F7B7-F1
#
_cell.length_a   1.000
_cell.length_b   1.000
_cell.length_c   1.000
_cell.angle_alpha   90.00
_cell.angle_beta   90.00
_cell.angle_gamma   90.00
#
_symmetry.space_group_name_H-M   'P 1'
#
loop_
_entity.id
_entity.type
_entity.pdbx_description
1 polymer ?
#
loop_
_entity_poly.entity_id
_entity_poly.type
_entity_poly.pdbx_seq_one_letter_code
_entity_poly.pdbx_strand_id
1 'polypeptide(L)'
;MEGAVEAGERAAREILNALGKVSKQDIWVKEPESSDVPAVEITHTFWERNLPSVSGLLKIIGFSTSITALCFLAYRFRPLSRS
;
A
#
# COMPACT_ATOMS: atom_id res chain seq x y z
N MET A 1 18.05 -6.46 -14.42
CA MET A 1 18.87 -7.64 -14.78
C MET A 1 18.63 -8.77 -13.78
N GLU A 2 18.35 -8.45 -12.51
CA GLU A 2 17.88 -9.36 -11.45
C GLU A 2 17.01 -10.53 -11.91
N GLY A 3 15.86 -10.26 -12.53
CA GLY A 3 14.93 -11.34 -12.92
C GLY A 3 15.50 -12.34 -13.92
N ALA A 4 16.50 -11.96 -14.73
CA ALA A 4 17.16 -12.89 -15.65
C ALA A 4 18.14 -13.81 -14.91
N VAL A 5 18.86 -13.29 -13.91
CA VAL A 5 19.79 -14.07 -13.07
C VAL A 5 18.99 -15.02 -12.19
N GLU A 6 17.97 -14.52 -11.48
CA GLU A 6 17.10 -15.34 -10.62
C GLU A 6 16.46 -16.50 -11.40
N ALA A 7 15.88 -16.20 -12.57
CA ALA A 7 15.24 -17.23 -13.40
C ALA A 7 16.25 -18.26 -13.94
N GLY A 8 17.42 -17.82 -14.37
CA GLY A 8 18.48 -18.69 -14.89
C GLY A 8 19.02 -19.63 -13.81
N GLU A 9 19.35 -19.10 -12.64
CA GLU A 9 19.83 -19.92 -11.53
C GLU A 9 18.77 -20.89 -11.00
N ARG A 10 17.50 -20.43 -10.90
CA ARG A 10 16.39 -21.31 -10.50
C ARG A 10 16.22 -22.47 -11.47
N ALA A 11 16.23 -22.21 -12.77
CA ALA A 11 16.10 -23.27 -13.79
C ALA A 11 17.25 -24.29 -13.69
N ALA A 12 18.48 -23.84 -13.42
CA ALA A 12 19.61 -24.74 -13.19
C ALA A 12 19.40 -25.60 -11.93
N ARG A 13 18.87 -25.02 -10.84
CA ARG A 13 18.59 -25.75 -9.59
C ARG A 13 17.45 -26.77 -9.75
N GLU A 14 16.45 -26.49 -10.58
CA GLU A 14 15.39 -27.45 -10.94
C GLU A 14 15.98 -28.68 -11.63
N ILE A 15 16.90 -28.48 -12.59
CA ILE A 15 17.61 -29.58 -13.26
C ILE A 15 18.48 -30.36 -12.25
N LEU A 16 19.22 -29.67 -11.38
CA LEU A 16 20.05 -30.31 -10.35
C LEU A 16 19.22 -31.10 -9.33
N ASN A 17 18.01 -30.66 -9.01
CA ASN A 17 17.08 -31.40 -8.19
C ASN A 17 16.59 -32.68 -8.89
N ALA A 18 16.25 -32.60 -10.17
CA ALA A 18 15.88 -33.77 -10.98
C ALA A 18 17.03 -34.80 -11.06
N LEU A 19 18.29 -34.33 -11.02
CA LEU A 19 19.49 -35.18 -10.95
C LEU A 19 19.84 -35.67 -9.53
N GLY A 20 19.03 -35.35 -8.52
CA GLY A 20 19.23 -35.76 -7.13
C GLY A 20 20.41 -35.09 -6.43
N LYS A 21 20.94 -33.98 -6.97
CA LYS A 21 22.11 -33.26 -6.43
C LYS A 21 21.74 -32.15 -5.44
N VAL A 22 20.52 -31.63 -5.56
CA VAL A 22 20.00 -30.51 -4.78
C VAL A 22 18.63 -30.92 -4.23
N SER A 23 18.33 -30.57 -2.97
CA SER A 23 17.04 -30.91 -2.38
C SER A 23 15.95 -29.97 -2.90
N LYS A 24 14.67 -30.38 -2.82
CA LYS A 24 13.57 -29.59 -3.38
C LYS A 24 13.42 -28.21 -2.70
N GLN A 25 13.77 -28.13 -1.42
CA GLN A 25 13.79 -26.88 -0.64
C GLN A 25 14.87 -25.90 -1.11
N ASP A 26 15.95 -26.41 -1.71
CA ASP A 26 17.09 -25.59 -2.16
C ASP A 26 16.93 -25.09 -3.61
N ILE A 27 15.80 -25.35 -4.27
CA ILE A 27 15.51 -24.79 -5.60
C ILE A 27 15.25 -23.28 -5.50
N TRP A 28 14.56 -22.87 -4.44
CA TRP A 28 14.15 -21.49 -4.20
C TRP A 28 15.02 -20.91 -3.10
N VAL A 29 16.17 -20.38 -3.50
CA VAL A 29 17.13 -19.76 -2.59
C VAL A 29 16.85 -18.27 -2.50
N LYS A 30 16.77 -17.74 -1.27
CA LYS A 30 16.70 -16.31 -1.04
C LYS A 30 18.11 -15.72 -1.10
N GLU A 31 18.33 -14.76 -1.99
CA GLU A 31 19.61 -14.07 -2.08
C GLU A 31 19.82 -13.17 -0.84
N PRO A 32 21.01 -13.17 -0.23
CA PRO A 32 21.33 -12.22 0.84
C PRO A 32 21.35 -10.79 0.31
N GLU A 33 21.00 -9.83 1.16
CA GLU A 33 21.11 -8.40 0.83
C GLU A 33 22.56 -8.03 0.48
N SER A 34 22.71 -7.16 -0.51
CA SER A 34 24.02 -6.65 -0.91
C SER A 34 24.62 -5.77 0.18
N SER A 35 25.90 -6.00 0.51
CA SER A 35 26.63 -5.16 1.48
C SER A 35 27.02 -3.80 0.88
N ASP A 36 27.24 -3.73 -0.43
CA ASP A 36 27.69 -2.52 -1.12
C ASP A 36 26.51 -1.62 -1.52
N VAL A 37 25.35 -2.22 -1.78
CA VAL A 37 24.12 -1.52 -2.19
C VAL A 37 22.95 -2.02 -1.34
N PRO A 38 22.84 -1.57 -0.07
CA PRO A 38 21.76 -2.01 0.81
C PRO A 38 20.41 -1.43 0.35
N ALA A 39 19.35 -2.23 0.46
CA ALA A 39 18.00 -1.75 0.26
C ALA A 39 17.57 -0.83 1.42
N VAL A 40 17.46 0.46 1.15
CA VAL A 40 16.90 1.42 2.11
C VAL A 40 15.37 1.31 2.11
N GLU A 41 14.76 1.29 3.29
CA GLU A 41 13.31 1.19 3.43
C GLU A 41 12.59 2.36 2.76
N ILE A 42 11.53 2.06 2.01
CA ILE A 42 10.66 3.06 1.39
C ILE A 42 9.65 3.53 2.43
N THR A 43 9.87 4.70 3.01
CA THR A 43 8.96 5.28 4.00
C THR A 43 7.93 6.18 3.34
N HIS A 44 6.67 6.04 3.76
CA HIS A 44 5.60 6.96 3.38
C HIS A 44 5.36 8.01 4.46
N THR A 45 5.19 9.27 4.05
CA THR A 45 4.82 10.35 4.97
C THR A 45 3.38 10.20 5.46
N PHE A 46 3.05 10.86 6.57
CA PHE A 46 1.68 10.90 7.08
C PHE A 46 0.69 11.40 6.00
N TRP A 47 1.09 12.39 5.21
CA TRP A 47 0.26 12.97 4.17
C TRP A 47 0.11 12.06 2.95
N GLU A 48 1.16 11.38 2.50
CA GLU A 48 1.05 10.39 1.42
C GLU A 48 0.04 9.28 1.75
N ARG A 49 -0.05 8.91 3.03
CA ARG A 49 -0.98 7.86 3.48
C ARG A 49 -2.42 8.37 3.67
N ASN A 50 -2.59 9.60 4.14
CA ASN A 50 -3.90 10.09 4.62
C ASN A 50 -4.56 11.14 3.73
N LEU A 51 -3.83 11.74 2.77
CA LEU A 51 -4.45 12.68 1.84
C LEU A 51 -5.49 11.94 0.98
N PRO A 52 -6.73 12.44 0.91
CA PRO A 52 -7.76 11.79 0.13
C PRO A 52 -7.46 11.92 -1.36
N SER A 53 -7.91 10.93 -2.14
CA SER A 53 -7.99 11.07 -3.59
C SER A 53 -8.99 12.18 -3.98
N VAL A 54 -8.99 12.60 -5.25
CA VAL A 54 -9.93 13.63 -5.74
C VAL A 54 -11.39 13.25 -5.44
N SER A 55 -11.78 11.99 -5.65
CA SER A 55 -13.12 11.51 -5.29
C SER A 55 -13.36 11.52 -3.77
N GLY A 56 -12.35 11.14 -2.98
CA GLY A 56 -12.42 11.21 -1.53
C GLY A 56 -12.62 12.64 -1.02
N LEU A 57 -11.92 13.60 -1.61
CA LEU A 57 -12.04 15.02 -1.30
C LEU A 57 -13.46 15.52 -1.59
N LEU A 58 -14.01 15.21 -2.78
CA LEU A 58 -15.38 15.61 -3.13
C LEU A 58 -16.43 15.03 -2.18
N LYS A 59 -16.23 13.79 -1.70
CA LYS A 59 -17.10 13.17 -0.67
C LYS A 59 -17.02 13.92 0.66
N ILE A 60 -15.81 14.27 1.11
CA ILE A 60 -15.60 15.01 2.35
C ILE A 60 -16.22 16.42 2.26
N ILE A 61 -16.04 17.10 1.12
CA ILE A 61 -16.65 18.41 0.86
C ILE A 61 -18.19 18.29 0.85
N GLY A 62 -18.75 17.31 0.14
CA GLY A 62 -20.20 17.09 0.11
C GLY A 62 -20.78 16.79 1.50
N PHE A 63 -20.09 15.99 2.30
CA PHE A 63 -20.52 15.66 3.65
C PHE A 63 -20.44 16.86 4.60
N SER A 64 -19.31 17.56 4.61
CA SER A 64 -19.11 18.74 5.47
C SER A 64 -20.07 19.88 5.13
N THR A 65 -20.33 20.15 3.84
CA THR A 65 -21.31 21.15 3.40
C THR A 65 -22.73 20.77 3.81
N SER A 66 -23.12 19.51 3.68
CA SER A 66 -24.44 19.02 4.11
C SER A 66 -24.65 19.18 5.61
N ILE A 67 -23.68 18.80 6.44
CA ILE A 67 -23.74 18.99 7.89
C ILE A 67 -23.82 20.48 8.23
N THR A 68 -22.99 21.31 7.59
CA THR A 68 -22.97 22.76 7.83
C THR A 68 -24.33 23.38 7.51
N ALA A 69 -24.95 23.00 6.39
CA ALA A 69 -26.28 23.45 6.02
C ALA A 69 -27.35 23.02 7.04
N LEU A 70 -27.31 21.76 7.49
CA LEU A 70 -28.23 21.25 8.51
C LEU A 70 -28.08 22.00 9.84
N CYS A 71 -26.84 22.23 10.30
CA CYS A 71 -26.56 23.01 11.51
C CYS A 71 -27.03 24.46 11.37
N PHE A 72 -26.84 25.08 10.20
CA PHE A 72 -27.31 26.43 9.94
C PHE A 72 -28.85 26.53 10.00
N LEU A 73 -29.56 25.58 9.37
CA LEU A 73 -31.01 25.51 9.45
C LEU A 73 -31.48 25.28 10.89
N ALA A 74 -30.88 24.32 11.59
CA ALA A 74 -31.19 24.05 12.99
C ALA A 74 -30.97 25.28 13.88
N TYR A 75 -29.91 26.06 13.65
CA TYR A 75 -29.66 27.32 14.35
C TYR A 75 -30.72 28.37 14.01
N ARG A 76 -31.08 28.52 12.73
CA ARG A 76 -32.05 29.51 12.26
C ARG A 76 -33.48 29.24 12.71
N PHE A 77 -33.86 27.96 12.81
CA PHE A 77 -35.19 27.49 13.20
C PHE A 77 -35.31 27.11 14.69
N ARG A 78 -34.20 27.04 15.44
CA ARG A 78 -34.21 26.87 16.91
C ARG A 78 -35.03 27.89 17.72
N PRO A 79 -35.18 29.19 17.33
CA PRO A 79 -35.98 30.11 18.13
C PRO A 79 -37.50 29.89 18.03
N LEU A 80 -38.01 28.97 17.19
CA LEU A 80 -39.45 28.71 17.02
C LEU A 80 -40.02 27.56 17.88
N SER A 81 -39.20 26.82 18.62
CA SER A 81 -39.65 25.67 19.44
C SER A 81 -39.56 25.92 20.95
N ARG A 82 -39.58 27.19 21.37
CA ARG A 82 -39.62 27.59 22.78
C ARG A 82 -40.85 28.50 22.99
N SER A 83 -42.04 27.88 22.96
CA SER A 83 -43.28 28.42 23.50
C SER A 83 -44.08 27.30 24.13
#